data_AF-A0A952XVK6-F1
#
_entry.id   AF-A0A952XVK6-F1
#
_cell.length_a   1.000
_cell.length_b   1.000
_cell.length_c   1.000
_cell.angle_alpha   90.00
_cell.angle_beta   90.00
_cell.angle_gamma   90.00
#
_symmetry.space_group_name_H-M   'P 1'
#
loop_
_entity.id
_entity.type
_entity.pdbx_description
1 polymer ?
#
loop_
_entity_poly.entity_id
_entity_poly.type
_entity_poly.pdbx_seq_one_letter_code
_entity_poly.pdbx_strand_id
1 'polypeptide(L)'
;MLITCPYCGPRDVVEFSYQGDANRARPDPMSNDPQAWTDYVFQRTNAAGPHREYWQHAGGCRAHLVVVRDTTTHEIISVAYAHGAQAAVAPTAPAQPKPHRAKPVAPKPSAKAPAKPARLAKAVRTPSVRSRRKPA
;
A
#
# COMPACT_ATOMS: atom_id res chain seq x y z
N MET A 1 -1.43 29.35 -0.20
CA MET A 1 -1.05 28.91 1.17
C MET A 1 0.44 29.18 1.31
N LEU A 2 0.88 29.69 2.46
CA LEU A 2 2.28 30.08 2.68
C LEU A 2 2.96 29.06 3.58
N ILE A 3 4.11 28.52 3.16
CA ILE A 3 4.91 27.57 3.94
C ILE A 3 6.24 28.25 4.28
N THR A 4 6.56 28.32 5.57
CA THR A 4 7.80 28.93 6.06
C THR A 4 8.93 27.92 6.07
N CYS A 5 9.66 27.84 4.95
CA CYS A 5 10.86 27.01 4.87
C CYS A 5 11.93 27.54 5.85
N PRO A 6 12.54 26.71 6.71
CA PRO A 6 13.56 27.16 7.65
C PRO A 6 14.80 27.77 6.99
N TYR A 7 15.08 27.43 5.73
CA TYR A 7 16.19 27.98 4.95
C TYR A 7 15.78 29.18 4.07
N CYS A 8 14.69 29.04 3.29
CA CYS A 8 14.28 30.03 2.29
C CYS A 8 13.31 31.10 2.80
N GLY A 9 12.83 30.96 4.05
CA GLY A 9 11.77 31.79 4.60
C GLY A 9 10.38 31.44 4.05
N PRO A 10 9.40 32.35 4.21
CA PRO A 10 8.04 32.16 3.73
C PRO A 10 7.96 32.12 2.20
N ARG A 11 7.41 31.04 1.64
CA ARG A 11 7.25 30.81 0.20
C ARG A 11 5.87 30.28 -0.13
N ASP A 12 5.42 30.52 -1.36
CA ASP A 12 4.12 30.02 -1.81
C ASP A 12 4.16 28.50 -1.99
N VAL A 13 3.04 27.84 -1.66
CA VAL A 13 2.85 26.39 -1.78
C VAL A 13 3.21 25.84 -3.17
N VAL A 14 3.10 26.62 -4.24
CA VAL A 14 3.45 26.19 -5.60
C VAL A 14 4.92 25.78 -5.74
N GLU A 15 5.82 26.30 -4.89
CA GLU A 15 7.23 25.91 -4.88
C GLU A 15 7.47 24.54 -4.20
N PHE A 16 6.45 23.96 -3.56
CA PHE A 16 6.57 22.75 -2.75
C PHE A 16 5.84 21.56 -3.37
N SER A 17 6.40 20.37 -3.17
CA SER A 17 5.80 19.10 -3.57
C SER A 17 5.40 18.31 -2.34
N TYR A 18 4.12 17.90 -2.29
CA TYR A 18 3.60 17.02 -1.25
C TYR A 18 4.14 15.59 -1.42
N GLN A 19 4.57 14.96 -0.32
CA GLN A 19 5.17 13.63 -0.33
C GLN A 19 4.43 12.59 0.54
N GLY A 20 3.40 13.01 1.29
CA GLY A 20 2.55 12.10 2.04
C GLY A 20 2.54 12.30 3.54
N ASP A 21 2.10 11.26 4.25
CA ASP A 21 1.98 11.21 5.71
C ASP A 21 3.36 10.99 6.35
N ALA A 22 3.71 11.86 7.31
CA ALA A 22 4.97 11.83 8.04
C ALA A 22 4.95 10.98 9.32
N ASN A 23 3.82 10.36 9.67
CA ASN A 23 3.71 9.47 10.83
C ASN A 23 4.09 8.02 10.51
N ARG A 24 4.30 7.70 9.23
CA ARG A 24 4.55 6.33 8.79
C ARG A 24 5.99 5.90 9.06
N ALA A 25 6.16 4.90 9.92
CA ALA A 25 7.42 4.20 10.08
C ALA A 25 7.57 3.12 9.00
N ARG A 26 8.74 3.07 8.36
CA ARG A 26 9.07 1.99 7.41
C ARG A 26 9.40 0.71 8.18
N PRO A 27 8.80 -0.45 7.81
CA PRO A 27 9.21 -1.75 8.34
C PRO A 27 10.70 -2.00 8.09
N ASP A 28 11.30 -2.87 8.90
CA ASP A 28 12.67 -3.33 8.70
C ASP A 28 12.81 -3.87 7.25
N PRO A 29 13.77 -3.35 6.45
CA PRO A 29 14.04 -3.85 5.11
C PRO A 29 14.27 -5.36 5.02
N MET A 30 14.75 -6.00 6.09
CA MET A 30 15.01 -7.43 6.16
C MET A 30 13.80 -8.26 6.64
N SER A 31 12.71 -7.60 7.05
CA SER A 31 11.49 -8.28 7.46
C SER A 31 10.80 -8.95 6.28
N ASN A 32 10.39 -10.20 6.46
CA ASN A 32 9.58 -10.95 5.50
C ASN A 32 8.08 -10.93 5.85
N ASP A 33 7.63 -10.09 6.79
CA ASP A 33 6.22 -9.98 7.17
C ASP A 33 5.39 -9.29 6.07
N PRO A 34 4.58 -10.03 5.28
CA PRO A 34 3.85 -9.46 4.16
C PRO A 34 2.75 -8.49 4.61
N GLN A 35 2.22 -8.66 5.82
CA GLN A 35 1.16 -7.81 6.34
C GLN A 35 1.72 -6.42 6.69
N ALA A 36 2.85 -6.37 7.41
CA ALA A 36 3.53 -5.11 7.71
C ALA A 36 3.92 -4.33 6.44
N TRP A 37 4.40 -5.03 5.40
CA TRP A 37 4.68 -4.40 4.11
C TRP A 37 3.43 -3.93 3.38
N THR A 38 2.34 -4.70 3.43
CA THR A 38 1.06 -4.32 2.80
C THR A 38 0.50 -3.06 3.46
N ASP A 39 0.51 -3.01 4.80
CA ASP A 39 0.05 -1.85 5.56
C ASP A 39 0.95 -0.63 5.31
N TYR A 40 2.27 -0.83 5.29
CA TYR A 40 3.21 0.24 4.96
C TYR A 40 3.05 0.76 3.52
N VAL A 41 2.80 -0.09 2.52
CA VAL A 41 2.70 0.39 1.13
C VAL A 41 1.34 1.05 0.90
N PHE A 42 0.25 0.36 1.26
CA PHE A 42 -1.09 0.71 0.79
C PHE A 42 -1.95 1.45 1.83
N GLN A 43 -1.77 1.20 3.12
CA GLN A 43 -2.66 1.77 4.14
C GLN A 43 -2.21 3.17 4.58
N ARG A 44 -3.13 4.14 4.54
CA ARG A 44 -2.90 5.54 4.92
C ARG A 44 -4.03 6.00 5.84
N THR A 45 -3.69 6.66 6.93
CA THR A 45 -4.69 7.37 7.74
C THR A 45 -5.04 8.67 7.02
N ASN A 46 -6.34 8.92 6.78
CA ASN A 46 -6.83 10.16 6.19
C ASN A 46 -7.64 10.94 7.24
N ALA A 47 -6.93 11.51 8.22
CA ALA A 47 -7.57 12.26 9.29
C ALA A 47 -7.95 13.67 8.82
N ALA A 48 -9.15 14.11 9.19
CA ALA A 48 -9.56 15.50 9.07
C ALA A 48 -9.07 16.28 10.30
N GLY A 49 -8.34 17.37 10.07
CA GLY A 49 -7.74 18.20 11.11
C GLY A 49 -6.21 18.23 11.01
N PRO A 50 -5.49 18.48 12.13
CA PRO A 50 -4.03 18.54 12.13
C PRO A 50 -3.38 17.25 11.64
N HIS A 51 -2.60 17.35 10.58
CA HIS A 51 -1.94 16.23 9.92
C HIS A 51 -0.46 16.54 9.72
N ARG A 52 0.39 15.55 10.02
CA ARG A 52 1.85 15.66 9.85
C ARG A 52 2.21 15.15 8.46
N GLU A 53 2.80 16.00 7.64
CA GLU A 53 2.99 15.79 6.22
C GLU A 53 4.45 15.94 5.82
N TYR A 54 4.95 15.08 4.94
CA TYR A 54 6.20 15.32 4.25
C TYR A 54 5.98 16.23 3.05
N TRP A 55 6.83 17.26 2.95
CA TRP A 55 6.88 18.19 1.83
C TRP A 55 8.33 18.36 1.36
N GLN A 56 8.55 18.62 0.08
CA GLN A 56 9.85 19.00 -0.45
C GLN A 56 9.78 20.39 -1.05
N HIS A 57 10.75 21.25 -0.74
CA HIS A 57 10.87 22.57 -1.35
C HIS A 57 11.53 22.50 -2.72
N ALA A 58 10.84 21.90 -3.70
CA ALA A 58 11.38 21.57 -5.02
C ALA A 58 11.79 22.82 -5.85
N GLY A 59 11.06 23.93 -5.70
CA GLY A 59 11.35 25.21 -6.33
C GLY A 59 12.44 26.05 -5.64
N GLY A 60 13.00 25.58 -4.53
CA GLY A 60 13.99 26.32 -3.73
C GLY A 60 15.14 25.44 -3.24
N CYS A 61 15.28 25.32 -1.91
CA CYS A 61 16.42 24.64 -1.28
C CYS A 61 16.45 23.12 -1.44
N ARG A 62 15.39 22.51 -2.00
CA ARG A 62 15.22 21.05 -2.19
C ARG A 62 15.20 20.22 -0.91
N ALA A 63 15.21 20.85 0.27
CA ALA A 63 15.10 20.15 1.54
C ALA A 63 13.75 19.46 1.70
N HIS A 64 13.76 18.32 2.39
CA HIS A 64 12.56 17.64 2.86
C HIS A 64 12.17 18.19 4.22
N LEU A 65 10.89 18.50 4.37
CA LEU A 65 10.30 19.16 5.53
C LEU A 65 9.18 18.27 6.09
N VAL A 66 9.00 18.34 7.40
CA VAL A 66 7.78 17.90 8.08
C VAL A 66 6.95 19.15 8.35
N VAL A 67 5.75 19.19 7.79
CA VAL A 67 4.79 20.27 7.94
C VAL A 67 3.59 19.73 8.71
N VAL A 68 3.19 20.43 9.76
CA VAL A 68 1.92 20.13 10.43
C VAL A 68 0.89 21.11 9.91
N ARG A 69 -0.13 20.60 9.22
CA ARG A 69 -1.16 21.38 8.56
C ARG A 69 -2.52 20.88 8.98
N ASP A 70 -3.45 21.78 9.26
CA ASP A 70 -4.86 21.39 9.36
C ASP A 70 -5.42 21.13 7.96
N THR A 71 -5.84 19.89 7.69
CA THR A 71 -6.34 19.48 6.37
C THR A 71 -7.70 20.07 6.01
N THR A 72 -8.43 20.62 6.98
CA THR A 72 -9.74 21.26 6.78
C THR A 72 -9.61 22.76 6.53
N THR A 73 -8.72 23.45 7.24
CA THR A 73 -8.55 24.91 7.11
C THR A 73 -7.36 25.33 6.26
N HIS A 74 -6.42 24.43 5.99
CA HIS A 74 -5.13 24.69 5.35
C HIS A 74 -4.20 25.62 6.16
N GLU A 75 -4.46 25.77 7.46
CA GLU A 75 -3.55 26.46 8.37
C GLU A 75 -2.28 25.64 8.59
N ILE A 76 -1.12 26.32 8.49
CA ILE A 76 0.19 25.72 8.77
C ILE A 76 0.55 25.97 10.23
N ILE A 77 0.58 24.90 11.02
CA ILE A 77 0.83 24.93 12.46
C ILE A 77 2.33 24.93 12.75
N SER A 78 3.12 24.15 11.99
CA SER A 78 4.58 24.12 12.16
C SER A 78 5.30 23.60 10.91
N VAL A 79 6.56 23.98 10.76
CA VAL A 79 7.45 23.50 9.69
C VAL A 79 8.83 23.20 10.29
N ALA A 80 9.35 22.00 10.05
CA ALA A 80 10.68 21.58 10.50
C ALA A 80 11.38 20.76 9.40
N TYR A 81 12.69 20.59 9.50
CA TYR A 81 13.40 19.64 8.64
C TYR A 81 12.97 18.20 8.92
N ALA A 82 12.86 17.39 7.87
CA ALA A 82 12.56 15.96 8.00
C ALA A 82 13.72 15.16 8.59
N HIS A 83 14.95 15.66 8.46
CA HIS A 83 16.15 15.11 9.07
C HIS A 83 16.41 15.86 10.38
N GLY A 84 16.32 15.18 11.52
CA GLY A 84 16.43 15.77 12.85
C GLY A 84 15.39 15.18 13.80
N ALA A 85 15.63 15.31 15.12
CA ALA A 85 14.74 14.78 16.15
C ALA A 85 13.31 15.29 15.90
N GLN A 86 12.42 14.37 15.55
CA GLN A 86 11.04 14.70 15.24
C GLN A 86 10.39 15.28 16.50
N ALA A 87 9.84 16.49 16.43
CA ALA A 87 8.92 16.96 17.46
C ALA A 87 7.75 15.98 17.49
N ALA A 88 7.71 15.15 18.54
CA ALA A 88 6.63 14.23 18.80
C ALA A 88 5.39 15.06 19.17
N VAL A 89 4.62 15.47 18.17
CA VAL A 89 3.23 15.85 18.41
C VAL A 89 2.52 14.54 18.66
N ALA A 90 1.94 14.40 19.86
CA ALA A 90 1.17 13.23 20.23
C ALA A 90 0.19 12.89 19.10
N PRO A 91 0.05 11.62 18.71
CA PRO A 91 -0.97 11.25 17.75
C PRO A 91 -2.31 11.67 18.33
N THR A 92 -2.93 12.70 17.74
CA THR A 92 -4.36 12.90 17.94
C THR A 92 -4.99 11.58 17.53
N ALA A 93 -5.65 10.91 18.47
CA ALA A 93 -6.28 9.62 18.24
C ALA A 93 -7.07 9.73 16.93
N PRO A 94 -6.87 8.81 15.96
CA PRO A 94 -7.61 8.87 14.72
C PRO A 94 -9.09 8.84 15.11
N ALA A 95 -9.83 9.89 14.73
CA ALA A 95 -11.27 9.84 14.76
C ALA A 95 -11.65 8.63 13.91
N GLN A 96 -12.05 7.54 14.56
CA GLN A 96 -12.40 6.32 13.87
C GLN A 96 -13.46 6.68 12.83
N PRO A 97 -13.29 6.29 11.55
CA PRO A 97 -14.31 6.56 10.56
C PRO A 97 -15.61 5.92 11.07
N LYS A 98 -16.65 6.74 11.25
CA LYS A 98 -18.00 6.23 11.54
C LYS A 98 -18.31 5.15 10.50
N PRO A 99 -18.87 3.99 10.87
CA PRO A 99 -19.09 2.90 9.93
C PRO A 99 -20.01 3.40 8.81
N HIS A 100 -19.41 3.66 7.65
CA HIS A 100 -20.18 3.90 6.43
C HIS A 100 -20.79 2.55 6.06
N ARG A 101 -22.12 2.50 5.94
CA ARG A 101 -22.84 1.32 5.49
C ARG A 101 -22.21 0.83 4.19
N ALA A 102 -21.43 -0.25 4.28
CA ALA A 102 -20.76 -0.83 3.12
C ALA A 102 -21.83 -1.21 2.10
N LYS A 103 -21.79 -0.61 0.91
CA LYS A 103 -22.51 -1.18 -0.22
C LYS A 103 -21.86 -2.54 -0.52
N PRO A 104 -22.63 -3.62 -0.71
CA PRO A 104 -22.05 -4.93 -0.99
C PRO A 104 -21.24 -4.84 -2.29
N VAL A 105 -19.93 -5.00 -2.17
CA VAL A 105 -19.06 -5.26 -3.31
C VAL A 105 -19.34 -6.69 -3.75
N ALA A 106 -19.89 -6.84 -4.95
CA ALA A 106 -20.09 -8.15 -5.56
C ALA A 106 -18.74 -8.88 -5.64
N PRO A 107 -18.68 -10.18 -5.28
CA PRO A 107 -17.45 -10.94 -5.38
C PRO A 107 -17.00 -11.00 -6.84
N LYS A 108 -15.75 -10.59 -7.09
CA LYS A 108 -15.09 -10.74 -8.39
C LYS A 108 -15.05 -12.23 -8.73
N PRO A 109 -15.50 -12.66 -9.93
CA PRO A 109 -15.51 -14.08 -10.26
C PRO A 109 -14.07 -14.60 -10.33
N SER A 110 -13.78 -15.59 -9.48
CA SER A 110 -12.52 -16.33 -9.52
C SER A 110 -12.29 -16.91 -10.90
N ALA A 111 -11.10 -16.69 -11.45
CA ALA A 111 -10.65 -17.34 -12.66
C ALA A 111 -10.74 -18.87 -12.49
N LYS A 112 -11.44 -19.55 -13.41
CA LYS A 112 -11.50 -21.01 -13.46
C LYS A 112 -10.09 -21.58 -13.62
N ALA A 113 -9.73 -22.54 -12.76
CA ALA A 113 -8.53 -23.34 -12.91
C ALA A 113 -8.54 -24.08 -14.27
N PRO A 114 -7.39 -24.25 -14.95
CA PRO A 114 -7.33 -25.02 -16.17
C PRO A 114 -7.60 -26.51 -15.89
N ALA A 115 -8.38 -27.14 -16.77
CA ALA A 115 -8.71 -28.56 -16.71
C ALA A 115 -7.46 -29.44 -16.87
N LYS A 116 -7.35 -30.48 -16.04
CA LYS A 116 -6.32 -31.53 -16.17
C LYS A 116 -6.47 -32.27 -17.51
N PRO A 117 -5.37 -32.59 -18.22
CA PRO A 117 -5.46 -33.42 -19.42
C PRO A 117 -5.86 -34.86 -19.06
N ALA A 118 -6.77 -35.42 -19.86
CA ALA A 118 -7.23 -36.79 -19.74
C ALA A 118 -6.08 -37.78 -20.00
N ARG A 119 -5.87 -38.72 -19.09
CA ARG A 119 -4.96 -39.87 -19.28
C ARG A 119 -5.53 -40.80 -20.35
N LEU A 120 -4.80 -40.97 -21.45
CA LEU A 120 -5.10 -41.97 -22.47
C LEU A 120 -4.89 -43.38 -21.86
N ALA A 121 -5.95 -44.17 -21.70
CA ALA A 121 -5.84 -45.57 -21.31
C ALA A 121 -5.31 -46.40 -22.50
N LYS A 122 -4.12 -47.00 -22.35
CA LYS A 122 -3.61 -47.99 -23.30
C LYS A 122 -4.39 -49.29 -23.11
N ALA A 123 -5.16 -49.68 -24.12
CA ALA A 123 -5.80 -50.99 -24.19
C ALA A 123 -4.72 -52.08 -24.36
N VAL A 124 -4.57 -52.94 -23.35
CA VAL A 124 -3.78 -54.17 -23.45
C VAL A 124 -4.62 -55.18 -24.22
N ARG A 125 -4.22 -55.51 -25.47
CA ARG A 125 -4.77 -56.65 -26.22
C ARG A 125 -4.23 -57.94 -25.62
N THR A 126 -5.10 -58.77 -25.06
CA THR A 126 -4.82 -60.17 -24.74
C THR A 126 -4.87 -61.02 -26.03
N PRO A 127 -3.89 -61.90 -26.29
CA PRO A 127 -3.99 -62.85 -27.38
C PRO A 127 -4.89 -64.03 -26.98
N SER A 128 -5.93 -64.26 -27.78
CA SER A 128 -6.79 -65.45 -27.70
C SER A 128 -6.03 -66.67 -28.25
N VAL A 129 -5.71 -67.62 -27.39
CA VAL A 129 -5.09 -68.90 -27.76
C VAL A 129 -6.18 -69.81 -28.34
N ARG A 130 -6.20 -69.96 -29.67
CA ARG A 130 -7.11 -70.86 -30.37
C ARG A 130 -6.53 -72.27 -30.34
N SER A 131 -7.06 -73.15 -29.50
CA SER A 131 -6.71 -74.57 -29.46
C SER A 131 -6.99 -75.22 -30.82
N ARG A 132 -5.97 -75.70 -31.52
CA ARG A 132 -6.14 -76.64 -32.64
C ARG A 132 -5.90 -78.05 -32.10
N ARG A 133 -7.00 -78.79 -31.92
CA ARG A 133 -6.98 -80.25 -31.87
C ARG A 133 -6.51 -80.77 -33.23
N LYS A 134 -5.61 -81.75 -33.25
CA LYS A 134 -5.30 -82.56 -34.43
C LYS A 134 -5.48 -84.03 -34.02
N PRO A 135 -6.25 -84.85 -34.77
CA PRO A 135 -6.57 -86.22 -34.40
C PRO A 135 -5.56 -87.24 -34.96
N ALA A 136 -5.55 -88.41 -34.30
CA ALA A 136 -5.04 -89.76 -34.63
C ALA A 136 -3.74 -89.89 -35.44
#